data_AF-A0A261KMP9-F1
#
_entry.id   AF-A0A261KMP9-F1
#
_cell.length_a   1.000
_cell.length_b   1.000
_cell.length_c   1.000
_cell.angle_alpha   90.00
_cell.angle_beta   90.00
_cell.angle_gamma   90.00
#
_symmetry.space_group_name_H-M   'P 1'
#
loop_
_entity.id
_entity.type
_entity.pdbx_description
1 polymer ?
#
loop_
_entity_poly.entity_id
_entity_poly.type
_entity_poly.pdbx_seq_one_letter_code
_entity_poly.pdbx_strand_id
1 'polypeptide(L)'
;MFNEKTIDRIKTSIYVALGDKDFFTRKNLLEALKRAGLKLSNNQFTRDVQLLSQCQIKGFTHFKYDKGYDRKSCEAIVAYRFLAATRGRAQAVYHLNTVIDLLGETTTYDNEQRGNYTTVECEATAVN
;
A
#
# COMPACT_ATOMS: atom_id res chain seq x y z
N MET A 1 -11.29 13.81 -6.48
CA MET A 1 -10.16 13.52 -7.38
C MET A 1 -8.89 13.42 -6.53
N PHE A 2 -8.07 12.38 -6.69
CA PHE A 2 -6.76 12.33 -6.02
C PHE A 2 -5.83 13.32 -6.69
N ASN A 3 -5.14 14.15 -5.91
CA ASN A 3 -4.07 14.95 -6.46
C ASN A 3 -2.81 14.08 -6.61
N GLU A 4 -1.93 14.47 -7.53
CA GLU A 4 -0.66 13.79 -7.83
C GLU A 4 0.16 13.55 -6.57
N LYS A 5 0.23 14.55 -5.68
CA LYS A 5 0.88 14.45 -4.37
C LYS A 5 0.37 13.30 -3.49
N THR A 6 -0.93 12.97 -3.54
CA THR A 6 -1.45 11.83 -2.76
C THR A 6 -0.97 10.51 -3.36
N ILE A 7 -0.95 10.41 -4.69
CA ILE A 7 -0.48 9.21 -5.39
C ILE A 7 1.03 9.00 -5.13
N ASP A 8 1.83 10.07 -5.17
CA ASP A 8 3.26 9.97 -4.85
C ASP A 8 3.51 9.50 -3.42
N ARG A 9 2.77 10.02 -2.44
CA ARG A 9 2.91 9.55 -1.05
C ARG A 9 2.53 8.08 -0.89
N ILE A 10 1.55 7.61 -1.66
CA ILE A 10 1.18 6.19 -1.68
C ILE A 10 2.30 5.36 -2.32
N LYS A 11 2.90 5.80 -3.43
CA LYS A 11 4.07 5.16 -4.06
C LYS A 11 5.26 5.09 -3.11
N THR A 12 5.59 6.19 -2.43
CA THR A 12 6.64 6.20 -1.41
C THR A 12 6.33 5.22 -0.28
N SER A 13 5.09 5.17 0.19
CA SER A 13 4.68 4.21 1.23
C SER A 13 4.82 2.77 0.77
N ILE A 14 4.45 2.48 -0.48
CA ILE A 14 4.63 1.17 -1.11
C ILE A 14 6.11 0.82 -1.19
N TYR A 15 6.96 1.74 -1.67
CA TYR A 15 8.40 1.51 -1.79
C TYR A 15 9.05 1.28 -0.43
N VAL A 16 8.74 2.09 0.58
CA VAL A 16 9.26 1.94 1.95
C VAL A 16 8.80 0.64 2.59
N ALA A 17 7.54 0.24 2.38
CA ALA A 17 7.01 -1.00 2.94
C ALA A 17 7.63 -2.22 2.24
N LEU A 18 7.56 -2.26 0.91
CA LEU A 18 7.76 -3.49 0.14
C LEU A 18 9.16 -3.60 -0.50
N GLY A 19 9.85 -2.48 -0.72
CA GLY A 19 11.12 -2.46 -1.46
C GLY A 19 11.01 -3.17 -2.81
N ASP A 20 12.00 -4.01 -3.13
CA ASP A 20 12.09 -4.79 -4.38
C ASP A 20 11.53 -6.23 -4.24
N LYS A 21 10.76 -6.53 -3.18
CA LYS A 21 10.23 -7.90 -3.01
C LYS A 21 8.90 -8.07 -3.74
N ASP A 22 8.77 -9.19 -4.44
CA ASP A 22 7.55 -9.55 -5.17
C ASP A 22 6.56 -10.37 -4.35
N PHE A 23 6.99 -10.88 -3.20
CA PHE A 23 6.18 -11.79 -2.39
C PHE A 23 6.35 -11.57 -0.89
N PHE A 24 5.23 -11.60 -0.18
CA PHE A 24 5.21 -11.44 1.27
C PHE A 24 4.35 -12.49 1.95
N THR A 25 4.90 -13.10 3.00
CA THR A 25 4.06 -13.74 4.01
C THR A 25 3.34 -12.67 4.84
N ARG A 26 2.25 -13.05 5.50
CA ARG A 26 1.53 -12.15 6.42
C ARG A 26 2.45 -11.47 7.44
N LYS A 27 3.34 -12.24 8.07
CA LYS A 27 4.29 -11.72 9.06
C LYS A 27 5.19 -10.64 8.45
N ASN A 28 5.73 -10.89 7.26
CA ASN A 28 6.62 -9.94 6.59
C ASN A 28 5.87 -8.69 6.15
N LEU A 29 4.63 -8.82 5.69
CA LEU A 29 3.81 -7.69 5.27
C LEU A 29 3.40 -6.80 6.47
N LEU A 30 3.12 -7.39 7.64
CA LEU A 30 2.86 -6.61 8.86
C LEU A 30 4.09 -5.81 9.30
N GLU A 31 5.29 -6.39 9.22
CA GLU A 31 6.53 -5.67 9.51
C GLU A 31 6.82 -4.59 8.45
N ALA A 32 6.53 -4.86 7.17
CA ALA A 32 6.60 -3.87 6.09
C ALA A 32 5.67 -2.67 6.34
N LEU A 33 4.41 -2.92 6.70
CA LEU A 33 3.43 -1.88 7.04
C LEU A 33 3.90 -1.06 8.25
N LYS A 34 4.49 -1.73 9.25
CA LYS A 34 5.08 -1.05 10.41
C LYS A 34 6.23 -0.10 10.01
N ARG A 35 7.10 -0.50 9.08
CA ARG A 35 8.19 0.37 8.56
C ARG A 35 7.66 1.61 7.84
N ALA A 36 6.54 1.49 7.13
CA ALA A 36 5.87 2.62 6.50
C ALA A 36 5.00 3.45 7.47
N GLY A 37 5.06 3.20 8.79
CA GLY A 37 4.24 3.91 9.78
C GLY A 37 2.76 3.49 9.80
N LEU A 38 2.37 2.47 9.03
CA LEU A 38 1.01 1.95 8.89
C LEU A 38 0.73 0.78 9.86
N LYS A 39 1.22 0.88 11.09
CA LYS A 39 1.11 -0.19 12.11
C LYS A 39 -0.35 -0.60 12.31
N LEU A 40 -0.60 -1.91 12.29
CA LEU A 40 -1.92 -2.47 12.59
C LEU A 40 -1.82 -3.80 13.34
N SER A 41 -2.88 -4.16 14.06
CA SER A 41 -2.99 -5.46 14.74
C SER A 41 -3.32 -6.58 13.75
N ASN A 42 -3.01 -7.82 14.13
CA ASN A 42 -3.36 -9.00 13.34
C ASN A 42 -4.86 -9.09 13.04
N ASN A 43 -5.71 -8.82 14.03
CA ASN A 43 -7.17 -8.86 13.84
C ASN A 43 -7.64 -7.82 12.83
N GLN A 44 -7.07 -6.61 12.89
CA GLN A 44 -7.40 -5.56 11.93
C GLN A 44 -6.92 -5.93 10.53
N PHE A 45 -5.72 -6.50 10.41
CA PHE A 45 -5.18 -6.96 9.13
C PHE A 45 -6.08 -8.02 8.48
N THR A 46 -6.52 -9.02 9.25
CA THR A 46 -7.47 -10.03 8.75
C THR A 46 -8.76 -9.40 8.24
N ARG A 47 -9.33 -8.45 9.01
CA ARG A 47 -10.56 -7.75 8.62
C ARG A 47 -10.38 -6.93 7.35
N ASP A 48 -9.23 -6.27 7.20
CA ASP A 48 -8.92 -5.49 6.02
C ASP A 48 -8.74 -6.38 4.79
N VAL A 49 -8.00 -7.48 4.89
CA VAL A 49 -7.86 -8.47 3.80
C VAL A 49 -9.21 -9.06 3.39
N GLN A 50 -10.06 -9.41 4.37
CA GLN A 50 -11.42 -9.89 4.09
C GLN A 50 -12.26 -8.84 3.37
N LEU A 51 -12.21 -7.58 3.82
CA LEU A 51 -12.92 -6.47 3.18
C LEU A 51 -12.45 -6.27 1.74
N LEU A 52 -11.15 -6.23 1.49
CA LEU A 52 -10.59 -6.09 0.14
C LEU A 52 -10.99 -7.27 -0.77
N SER A 53 -11.03 -8.48 -0.22
CA SER A 53 -11.51 -9.66 -0.95
C SER A 53 -13.01 -9.58 -1.27
N GLN A 54 -13.84 -9.04 -0.38
CA GLN A 54 -15.28 -8.88 -0.59
C GLN A 54 -15.59 -7.75 -1.59
N CYS A 55 -14.80 -6.68 -1.57
CA CYS A 55 -14.96 -5.54 -2.46
C CYS A 55 -14.37 -5.77 -3.87
N GLN A 56 -13.89 -6.98 -4.17
CA GLN A 56 -13.36 -7.37 -5.48
C GLN A 56 -12.33 -6.37 -6.03
N ILE A 57 -11.39 -5.97 -5.17
CA ILE A 57 -10.36 -5.00 -5.54
C ILE A 57 -9.51 -5.54 -6.69
N LYS A 58 -9.28 -4.69 -7.70
CA LYS A 58 -8.59 -5.06 -8.94
C LYS A 58 -7.18 -5.57 -8.64
N GLY A 59 -6.85 -6.76 -9.13
CA GLY A 59 -5.53 -7.37 -8.94
C GLY A 59 -5.25 -7.84 -7.51
N PHE A 60 -6.25 -7.84 -6.61
CA PHE A 60 -6.11 -8.35 -5.26
C PHE A 60 -6.32 -9.87 -5.23
N THR A 61 -5.22 -10.61 -5.27
CA THR A 61 -5.17 -12.06 -5.14
C THR A 61 -4.55 -12.47 -3.80
N HIS A 62 -5.39 -12.61 -2.79
CA HIS A 62 -4.98 -13.28 -1.54
C HIS A 62 -5.00 -14.81 -1.75
N PHE A 63 -3.89 -15.47 -1.44
CA PHE A 63 -3.86 -16.94 -1.43
C PHE A 63 -4.57 -17.48 -0.20
N LYS A 64 -5.58 -18.35 -0.39
CA LYS A 64 -6.17 -19.11 0.73
C LYS A 64 -5.06 -19.84 1.49
N TYR A 65 -5.21 -19.90 2.82
CA TYR A 65 -4.33 -20.59 3.77
C TYR A 65 -2.98 -19.92 4.05
N ASP A 66 -2.92 -18.58 4.03
CA ASP A 66 -1.76 -17.81 4.52
C ASP A 66 -0.46 -18.10 3.76
N LYS A 67 -0.57 -18.64 2.54
CA LYS A 67 0.59 -18.95 1.68
C LYS A 67 1.37 -17.67 1.36
N GLY A 68 0.71 -16.52 1.32
CA GLY A 68 1.31 -15.19 1.20
C GLY A 68 0.45 -14.26 0.35
N TYR A 69 1.08 -13.19 -0.11
CA TYR A 69 0.50 -12.13 -0.94
C TYR A 69 1.51 -11.80 -2.04
N ASP A 70 1.03 -11.78 -3.28
CA ASP A 70 1.80 -11.28 -4.41
C ASP A 70 1.95 -9.75 -4.32
N ARG A 71 2.85 -9.20 -5.14
CA ARG A 71 3.18 -7.77 -5.13
C ARG A 71 1.95 -6.88 -5.24
N LYS A 72 1.05 -7.17 -6.19
CA LYS A 72 -0.14 -6.34 -6.44
C LYS A 72 -1.09 -6.36 -5.24
N SER A 73 -1.24 -7.51 -4.59
CA SER A 73 -2.02 -7.60 -3.36
C SER A 73 -1.40 -6.81 -2.21
N CYS A 74 -0.08 -6.87 -2.07
CA CYS A 74 0.64 -6.09 -1.07
C CYS A 74 0.47 -4.58 -1.31
N GLU A 75 0.61 -4.14 -2.55
CA GLU A 75 0.42 -2.74 -2.95
C GLU A 75 -0.99 -2.25 -2.65
N ALA A 76 -2.00 -3.05 -3.00
CA ALA A 76 -3.40 -2.75 -2.67
C ALA A 76 -3.61 -2.63 -1.16
N ILE A 77 -3.01 -3.50 -0.34
CA ILE A 77 -3.08 -3.44 1.12
C ILE A 77 -2.42 -2.16 1.64
N VAL A 78 -1.20 -1.83 1.17
CA VAL A 78 -0.48 -0.63 1.61
C VAL A 78 -1.24 0.63 1.21
N ALA A 79 -1.71 0.72 -0.03
CA ALA A 79 -2.51 1.83 -0.53
C ALA A 79 -3.81 1.99 0.26
N TYR A 80 -4.55 0.90 0.49
CA TYR A 80 -5.74 0.92 1.33
C TYR A 80 -5.43 1.41 2.75
N ARG A 81 -4.35 0.93 3.37
CA ARG A 81 -3.99 1.33 4.73
C ARG A 81 -3.59 2.79 4.82
N PHE A 82 -2.87 3.30 3.83
CA PHE A 82 -2.56 4.73 3.72
C PHE A 82 -3.83 5.58 3.60
N LEU A 83 -4.74 5.20 2.71
CA LEU A 83 -6.01 5.89 2.53
C LEU A 83 -6.90 5.80 3.78
N ALA A 84 -6.92 4.63 4.44
CA ALA A 84 -7.70 4.43 5.65
C ALA A 84 -7.19 5.30 6.80
N ALA A 85 -5.87 5.49 6.91
CA ALA A 85 -5.26 6.35 7.91
C ALA A 85 -5.51 7.85 7.63
N THR A 86 -5.60 8.26 6.37
CA THR A 86 -5.71 9.67 5.98
C THR A 86 -7.15 10.15 5.76
N ARG A 87 -8.05 9.26 5.32
CA ARG A 87 -9.42 9.60 4.89
C ARG A 87 -10.51 8.70 5.48
N GLY A 88 -10.13 7.71 6.30
CA GLY A 88 -11.04 6.74 6.88
C GLY A 88 -11.34 5.55 5.96
N ARG A 89 -11.80 4.45 6.57
CA ARG A 89 -11.94 3.14 5.91
C ARG A 89 -12.96 3.11 4.76
N ALA A 90 -14.10 3.80 4.93
CA ALA A 90 -15.14 3.82 3.90
C ALA A 90 -14.67 4.51 2.62
N GLN A 91 -14.01 5.66 2.76
CA GLN A 91 -13.41 6.39 1.65
C GLN A 91 -12.26 5.61 1.01
N ALA A 92 -11.46 4.91 1.83
CA ALA A 92 -10.37 4.08 1.33
C ALA A 92 -10.87 2.99 0.37
N VAL A 93 -11.90 2.22 0.75
CA VAL A 93 -12.47 1.18 -0.11
C VAL A 93 -13.07 1.77 -1.39
N TYR A 94 -13.88 2.82 -1.26
CA TYR A 94 -14.58 3.45 -2.38
C TYR A 94 -13.60 3.91 -3.48
N HIS A 95 -12.44 4.40 -3.07
CA HIS A 95 -11.45 4.99 -3.96
C HIS A 95 -10.31 4.06 -4.38
N LEU A 96 -10.18 2.88 -3.77
CA LEU A 96 -8.99 2.06 -3.92
C LEU A 96 -8.75 1.62 -5.36
N ASN A 97 -9.78 1.22 -6.10
CA ASN A 97 -9.63 0.80 -7.48
C ASN A 97 -9.11 1.95 -8.37
N THR A 98 -9.61 3.17 -8.20
CA THR A 98 -9.09 4.35 -8.90
C THR A 98 -7.62 4.60 -8.57
N VAL A 99 -7.23 4.44 -7.30
CA VAL A 99 -5.82 4.58 -6.90
C VAL A 99 -4.97 3.48 -7.52
N ILE A 100 -5.44 2.23 -7.55
CA ILE A 100 -4.73 1.12 -8.19
C ILE A 100 -4.56 1.35 -9.69
N ASP A 101 -5.55 1.91 -10.38
CA ASP A 101 -5.43 2.25 -11.80
C ASP A 101 -4.38 3.34 -12.03
N LEU A 102 -4.38 4.39 -11.21
CA LEU A 102 -3.37 5.46 -11.25
C LEU A 102 -1.95 4.96 -10.88
N LEU A 103 -1.85 3.92 -10.04
CA LEU A 103 -0.59 3.23 -9.78
C LEU A 103 -0.22 2.33 -10.97
N GLY A 104 -1.20 1.67 -11.59
CA GLY A 104 -1.10 0.79 -12.76
C GLY A 104 -0.53 1.46 -14.00
N GLU A 105 -0.97 2.69 -14.28
CA GLU A 105 -0.43 3.55 -15.36
C GLU A 105 1.04 3.95 -15.12
N THR A 106 1.56 3.72 -13.91
CA THR A 106 2.98 3.92 -13.57
C THR A 106 3.74 2.64 -13.19
N THR A 107 3.11 1.47 -13.36
CA THR A 107 3.71 0.16 -13.07
C THR A 107 3.70 -0.79 -14.27
N THR A 108 3.74 -0.26 -15.50
CA THR A 108 4.84 -0.72 -16.37
C THR A 108 6.12 -0.34 -15.64
N TYR A 109 6.58 -1.24 -14.78
CA TYR A 109 7.90 -1.23 -14.17
C TYR A 109 8.93 -1.39 -15.31
N ASP A 110 9.04 -0.38 -16.16
CA ASP A 110 10.20 -0.16 -17.00
C ASP A 110 11.37 0.07 -16.04
N ASN A 111 12.40 -0.75 -16.21
CA ASN A 111 13.62 -0.80 -15.39
C ASN A 111 14.41 0.53 -15.34
N GLU A 112 13.90 1.61 -15.93
CA GLU A 112 14.61 2.87 -16.15
C GLU A 112 14.37 3.95 -15.07
N GLN A 113 13.29 3.91 -14.29
CA GLN A 113 13.01 4.95 -13.28
C GLN A 113 13.60 4.69 -11.88
N ARG A 114 14.48 3.69 -11.74
CA ARG A 114 15.15 3.32 -10.49
C ARG A 114 16.05 4.41 -9.89
N GLY A 115 16.31 5.51 -10.63
CA GLY A 115 17.25 6.57 -10.24
C GLY A 115 16.68 7.77 -9.47
N ASN A 116 15.37 7.98 -9.39
CA ASN A 116 14.84 9.30 -9.02
C ASN A 116 14.10 9.42 -7.67
N TYR A 117 13.88 8.33 -6.94
CA TYR A 117 13.31 8.42 -5.58
C TYR A 117 14.42 8.72 -4.56
N THR A 118 14.96 9.94 -4.65
CA THR A 118 15.87 10.48 -3.64
C THR A 118 15.12 10.62 -2.32
N THR A 119 15.74 10.13 -1.26
CA THR A 119 15.29 10.13 0.14
C THR A 119 14.63 11.47 0.50
N VAL A 120 13.29 11.48 0.62
CA VAL A 120 12.61 12.63 1.23
C VAL A 120 12.81 12.47 2.73
N GLU A 121 13.82 13.16 3.26
CA GLU A 121 13.98 13.33 4.70
C GLU A 121 12.74 14.03 5.24
N CYS A 122 11.95 13.31 6.05
CA CYS A 122 10.87 13.90 6.81
C CYS A 122 11.49 14.81 7.88
N GLU A 123 11.70 16.09 7.58
CA GLU A 123 11.94 17.09 8.60
C GLU A 123 10.69 17.20 9.49
N ALA A 124 10.76 16.57 10.66
CA ALA A 124 9.82 16.78 11.73
C ALA A 124 10.03 18.21 12.26
N THR A 125 9.23 19.16 11.79
CA THR A 125 9.17 20.48 12.42
C THR A 125 8.48 20.31 13.78
N ALA A 126 9.29 20.14 14.83
CA ALA A 126 8.84 20.29 16.20
C ALA A 126 8.49 21.76 16.42
N VAL A 127 7.20 22.05 16.52
CA VAL A 127 6.71 23.36 16.97
C VAL A 127 6.86 23.37 18.49
N ASN A 128 7.64 24.31 19.00
CA ASN A 128 7.65 24.71 20.41
C ASN A 128 7.52 26.22 20.47
#